data_AF-A0A8C8BM40-F1
#
_entry.id   AF-A0A8C8BM40-F1
#
_cell.length_a   1.000
_cell.length_b   1.000
_cell.length_c   1.000
_cell.angle_alpha   90.00
_cell.angle_beta   90.00
_cell.angle_gamma   90.00
#
_symmetry.space_group_name_H-M   'P 1'
#
loop_
_entity.id
_entity.type
_entity.pdbx_description
1 polymer ?
#
loop_
_entity_poly.entity_id
_entity_poly.type
_entity_poly.pdbx_seq_one_letter_code
_entity_poly.pdbx_strand_id
1 'polypeptide(L)'
;HPVDLRVPFHSLQAVKIFLESNRISYSIMIEDVQVRAAAGSGMSSCSSIYNWMDTLVDDHPSLVSKIQIGQSYENRPLYVLKFSTGGSKRPAIWLDTGIHSREWITQATGIWTANKVTTCPSTPAPPALVWTPTETGMLALEVRDGPPDAHSGQRLCLKASKLPARREKLWGRGWGLETLPGGSLSAWCLLCHATGSGSSSNPCSETYHGPYAHSEREVKAIVDFIRSHGNVKSVISIHSYSQMLMFPYGYKTAIPSCNELAKKAVSDLAAVYGTKYTYGSIVDTIYKADGTTIDWAYDNGVKYSFTFELRDTGRYGFLLPSTQIIPTATETWPAVFRNLLVYFCHLG
;
A
#
# COMPACT_ATOMS: atom_id res chain seq x y z
N HIS A 1 9.77 -19.07 -1.86
CA HIS A 1 10.06 -17.63 -1.70
C HIS A 1 10.88 -17.42 -0.43
N PRO A 2 11.80 -16.44 -0.39
CA PRO A 2 12.48 -16.06 0.84
C PRO A 2 11.46 -15.57 1.88
N VAL A 3 11.79 -15.69 3.17
CA VAL A 3 10.99 -15.17 4.28
C VAL A 3 11.82 -14.13 5.01
N ASP A 4 11.37 -12.88 4.97
CA ASP A 4 12.04 -11.77 5.63
C ASP A 4 11.39 -11.50 6.99
N LEU A 5 12.19 -11.52 8.06
CA LEU A 5 11.70 -11.36 9.44
C LEU A 5 12.52 -10.32 10.19
N ARG A 6 11.85 -9.29 10.72
CA ARG A 6 12.45 -8.41 11.73
C ARG A 6 12.37 -9.07 13.11
N VAL A 7 13.52 -9.29 13.73
CA VAL A 7 13.60 -9.85 15.09
C VAL A 7 13.97 -8.75 16.09
N PRO A 8 13.19 -8.51 17.15
CA PRO A 8 13.57 -7.59 18.22
C PRO A 8 14.90 -8.00 18.87
N PHE A 9 15.70 -7.02 19.30
CA PHE A 9 17.03 -7.28 19.88
C PHE A 9 17.01 -8.32 21.01
N HIS A 10 16.03 -8.21 21.91
CA HIS A 10 15.87 -9.13 23.05
C HIS A 10 15.51 -10.58 22.64
N SER A 11 14.98 -10.80 21.44
CA SER A 11 14.63 -12.12 20.90
C SER A 11 15.68 -12.68 19.95
N LEU A 12 16.67 -11.87 19.54
CA LEU A 12 17.61 -12.22 18.46
C LEU A 12 18.34 -13.52 18.72
N GLN A 13 18.88 -13.71 19.93
CA GLN A 13 19.65 -14.91 20.26
C GLN A 13 18.76 -16.16 20.28
N ALA A 14 17.55 -16.06 20.83
CA ALA A 14 16.61 -17.17 20.88
C ALA A 14 16.20 -17.62 19.47
N VAL A 15 15.95 -16.67 18.56
CA VAL A 15 15.60 -16.97 17.17
C VAL A 15 16.78 -17.61 16.42
N LYS A 16 18.01 -17.10 16.59
CA LYS A 16 19.20 -17.71 15.95
C LYS A 16 19.39 -19.16 16.37
N ILE A 17 19.34 -19.44 17.68
CA ILE A 17 19.45 -20.80 18.22
C ILE A 17 18.34 -21.69 17.66
N PHE A 18 17.11 -21.19 17.58
CA PHE A 18 15.99 -21.93 16.99
C PHE A 18 16.25 -22.29 15.52
N LEU A 19 16.71 -21.34 14.70
CA LEU A 19 16.99 -21.58 13.29
C LEU A 19 18.14 -22.59 13.11
N GLU A 20 19.23 -22.43 13.86
CA GLU A 20 20.40 -23.28 13.80
C GLU A 20 20.10 -24.72 14.25
N SER A 21 19.39 -24.88 15.37
CA SER A 21 18.99 -26.20 15.89
C SER A 21 18.05 -26.95 14.94
N ASN A 22 17.24 -26.23 14.17
CA ASN A 22 16.37 -26.81 13.14
C ASN A 22 17.02 -26.86 11.75
N ARG A 23 18.31 -26.52 11.62
CA ARG A 23 19.06 -26.49 10.35
C ARG A 23 18.41 -25.61 9.28
N ILE A 24 17.74 -24.54 9.70
CA ILE A 24 17.15 -23.54 8.82
C ILE A 24 18.25 -22.51 8.48
N SER A 25 18.66 -22.48 7.22
CA SER A 25 19.65 -21.51 6.74
C SER A 25 19.06 -20.10 6.76
N TYR A 26 19.85 -19.12 7.22
CA TYR A 26 19.46 -17.71 7.26
C TYR A 26 20.64 -16.80 6.91
N SER A 27 20.33 -15.55 6.57
CA SER A 27 21.34 -14.49 6.41
C SER A 27 20.82 -13.19 7.03
N ILE A 28 21.72 -12.32 7.47
CA ILE A 28 21.36 -11.03 8.07
C ILE A 28 21.34 -9.98 6.96
N MET A 29 20.16 -9.43 6.65
CA MET A 29 20.01 -8.37 5.64
C MET A 29 20.26 -6.97 6.21
N ILE A 30 19.79 -6.72 7.43
CA ILE A 30 19.92 -5.44 8.14
C ILE A 30 20.41 -5.74 9.54
N GLU A 31 21.62 -5.28 9.86
CA GLU A 31 22.25 -5.49 11.18
C GLU A 31 21.57 -4.63 12.25
N ASP A 32 21.35 -3.34 11.95
CA ASP A 32 20.73 -2.38 12.84
C ASP A 32 19.65 -1.58 12.11
N VAL A 33 18.40 -1.84 12.49
CA VAL A 33 17.21 -1.21 11.93
C VAL A 33 17.10 0.26 12.36
N GLN A 34 17.61 0.61 13.55
CA GLN A 34 17.59 1.97 14.09
C GLN A 34 18.56 2.88 13.33
N VAL A 35 19.79 2.40 13.08
CA VAL A 35 20.80 3.13 12.28
C VAL A 35 20.25 3.43 10.88
N ARG A 36 19.57 2.47 10.27
CA ARG A 36 18.96 2.66 8.94
C ARG A 36 17.78 3.64 8.95
N ALA A 37 16.93 3.57 9.96
CA ALA A 37 15.80 4.50 10.09
C ALA A 37 16.27 5.95 10.28
N ALA A 38 17.33 6.17 11.06
CA ALA A 38 17.90 7.51 11.27
C ALA A 38 18.48 8.14 9.98
N ALA A 39 18.94 7.32 9.04
CA ALA A 39 19.45 7.78 7.75
C ALA A 39 18.35 8.13 6.72
N GLY A 40 17.09 7.79 6.99
CA GLY A 40 15.95 7.92 6.07
C GLY A 40 15.16 9.23 6.18
N SER A 41 15.80 10.37 6.43
CA SER A 41 15.12 11.66 6.52
C SER A 41 14.70 12.18 5.14
N GLY A 42 13.40 12.23 4.87
CA GLY A 42 12.90 12.79 3.59
C GLY A 42 11.41 12.63 3.30
N MET A 43 10.62 12.07 4.21
CA MET A 43 9.19 11.90 3.98
C MET A 43 8.32 12.94 4.66
N SER A 44 7.20 13.22 4.00
CA SER A 44 6.17 14.16 4.43
C SER A 44 5.28 13.60 5.55
N SER A 45 4.85 14.49 6.45
CA SER A 45 3.78 14.21 7.43
C SER A 45 2.40 14.17 6.75
N CYS A 46 1.36 13.63 7.43
CA CYS A 46 0.00 13.65 6.88
C CYS A 46 -0.49 15.07 6.60
N SER A 47 -0.24 15.99 7.54
CA SER A 47 -0.60 17.40 7.38
C SER A 47 0.11 18.03 6.19
N SER A 48 1.39 17.69 5.97
CA SER A 48 2.14 18.16 4.80
C SER A 48 1.55 17.62 3.50
N ILE A 49 1.10 16.35 3.47
CA ILE A 49 0.46 15.76 2.29
C ILE A 49 -0.88 16.43 2.01
N TYR A 50 -1.71 16.65 3.03
CA TYR A 50 -3.02 17.29 2.86
C TYR A 50 -2.90 18.74 2.37
N ASN A 51 -1.97 19.50 2.95
CA ASN A 51 -1.67 20.87 2.50
C ASN A 51 -1.13 20.88 1.06
N TRP A 52 -0.31 19.88 0.69
CA TRP A 52 0.17 19.73 -0.67
C TRP A 52 -0.97 19.40 -1.65
N MET A 53 -1.94 18.56 -1.25
CA MET A 53 -3.13 18.28 -2.07
C MET A 53 -3.96 19.56 -2.30
N ASP A 54 -4.11 20.41 -1.27
CA ASP A 54 -4.76 21.71 -1.41
C ASP A 54 -4.01 22.60 -2.39
N THR A 55 -2.69 22.70 -2.24
CA THR A 55 -1.83 23.48 -3.16
C THR A 55 -1.97 22.99 -4.61
N LEU A 56 -1.98 21.66 -4.84
CA LEU A 56 -2.12 21.10 -6.19
C LEU A 56 -3.49 21.41 -6.82
N VAL A 57 -4.55 21.48 -6.02
CA VAL A 57 -5.88 21.88 -6.48
C VAL A 57 -5.90 23.36 -6.83
N ASP A 58 -5.33 24.21 -5.97
CA ASP A 58 -5.26 25.66 -6.17
C ASP A 58 -4.43 26.04 -7.39
N ASP A 59 -3.34 25.31 -7.66
CA ASP A 59 -2.47 25.51 -8.82
C ASP A 59 -3.10 25.01 -10.14
N HIS A 60 -4.04 24.05 -10.07
CA HIS A 60 -4.64 23.39 -11.24
C HIS A 60 -6.17 23.21 -11.16
N PRO A 61 -6.97 24.26 -10.88
CA PRO A 61 -8.39 24.13 -10.52
C PRO A 61 -9.28 23.65 -11.68
N SER A 62 -8.84 23.81 -12.93
CA SER A 62 -9.57 23.31 -14.11
C SER A 62 -9.36 21.82 -14.37
N LEU A 63 -8.40 21.18 -13.69
CA LEU A 63 -8.01 19.79 -13.91
C LEU A 63 -8.14 18.95 -12.64
N VAL A 64 -7.77 19.49 -11.48
CA VAL A 64 -7.66 18.74 -10.23
C VAL A 64 -8.74 19.20 -9.26
N SER A 65 -9.39 18.24 -8.61
CA SER A 65 -10.32 18.49 -7.51
C SER A 65 -10.08 17.51 -6.37
N LYS A 66 -10.24 17.95 -5.12
CA LYS A 66 -10.13 17.10 -3.94
C LYS A 66 -11.52 16.67 -3.48
N ILE A 67 -11.72 15.36 -3.34
CA ILE A 67 -12.99 14.74 -2.92
C ILE A 67 -12.77 14.03 -1.59
N GLN A 68 -13.60 14.31 -0.60
CA GLN A 68 -13.64 13.50 0.61
C GLN A 68 -14.56 12.30 0.39
N ILE A 69 -14.02 11.08 0.49
CA ILE A 69 -14.78 9.83 0.24
C ILE A 69 -15.25 9.15 1.54
N GLY A 70 -14.77 9.62 2.69
CA GLY A 70 -15.14 9.07 3.99
C GLY A 70 -14.29 9.64 5.12
N GLN A 71 -14.24 8.90 6.22
CA GLN A 71 -13.40 9.18 7.39
C GLN A 71 -12.75 7.89 7.90
N SER A 72 -11.56 8.01 8.46
CA SER A 72 -10.84 6.89 9.09
C SER A 72 -11.52 6.45 10.39
N TYR A 73 -11.03 5.38 11.00
CA TYR A 73 -11.42 4.99 12.34
C TYR A 73 -11.24 6.12 13.36
N GLU A 74 -10.12 6.84 13.29
CA GLU A 74 -9.82 8.01 14.13
C GLU A 74 -10.44 9.33 13.62
N ASN A 75 -11.41 9.25 12.70
CA ASN A 75 -12.15 10.39 12.14
C ASN A 75 -11.31 11.39 11.35
N ARG A 76 -10.18 10.97 10.75
CA ARG A 76 -9.47 11.79 9.77
C ARG A 76 -10.18 11.71 8.41
N PRO A 77 -10.28 12.81 7.66
CA PRO A 77 -10.90 12.77 6.33
C PRO A 77 -10.08 11.91 5.37
N LEU A 78 -10.76 11.08 4.57
CA LEU A 78 -10.16 10.30 3.49
C LEU A 78 -10.31 11.08 2.19
N TYR A 79 -9.21 11.54 1.60
CA TYR A 79 -9.22 12.38 0.40
C TYR A 79 -8.77 11.63 -0.85
N VAL A 80 -9.38 11.96 -1.98
CA VAL A 80 -9.00 11.52 -3.32
C VAL A 80 -8.77 12.75 -4.19
N LEU A 81 -7.70 12.76 -4.98
CA LEU A 81 -7.51 13.72 -6.06
C LEU A 81 -8.16 13.17 -7.34
N LYS A 82 -9.14 13.89 -7.85
CA LYS A 82 -9.76 13.62 -9.15
C LYS A 82 -9.14 14.54 -10.20
N PHE A 83 -8.53 13.94 -11.20
CA PHE A 83 -8.03 14.60 -12.40
C PHE A 83 -9.10 14.47 -13.48
N SER A 84 -9.58 15.56 -14.08
CA SER A 84 -10.65 15.53 -15.08
C SER A 84 -10.70 16.81 -15.89
N THR A 85 -10.87 16.67 -17.21
CA THR A 85 -11.15 17.77 -18.14
C THR A 85 -12.66 18.03 -18.32
N GLY A 86 -13.49 17.58 -17.37
CA GLY A 86 -14.95 17.66 -17.42
C GLY A 86 -15.64 16.36 -17.85
N GLY A 87 -16.94 16.45 -18.13
CA GLY A 87 -17.83 15.31 -18.37
C GLY A 87 -18.33 14.64 -17.08
N SER A 88 -19.38 13.83 -17.19
CA SER A 88 -19.97 13.09 -16.07
C SER A 88 -19.67 11.60 -16.17
N LYS A 89 -19.20 10.99 -15.08
CA LYS A 89 -18.91 9.54 -14.96
C LYS A 89 -18.19 8.93 -16.16
N ARG A 90 -17.23 9.66 -16.74
CA ARG A 90 -16.33 9.15 -17.79
C ARG A 90 -15.60 7.89 -17.30
N PRO A 91 -15.17 6.99 -18.21
CA PRO A 91 -14.32 5.86 -17.85
C PRO A 91 -13.15 6.34 -16.98
N ALA A 92 -13.03 5.77 -15.78
CA ALA A 92 -12.10 6.26 -14.76
C ALA A 92 -11.09 5.19 -14.38
N ILE A 93 -9.95 5.64 -13.86
CA ILE A 93 -8.90 4.76 -13.33
C ILE A 93 -8.67 5.11 -11.88
N TRP A 94 -8.74 4.09 -11.03
CA TRP A 94 -8.45 4.20 -9.61
C TRP A 94 -6.99 3.81 -9.34
N LEU A 95 -6.27 4.66 -8.63
CA LEU A 95 -4.91 4.40 -8.18
C LEU A 95 -4.81 4.74 -6.69
N ASP A 96 -4.37 3.79 -5.87
CA ASP A 96 -4.13 3.98 -4.44
C ASP A 96 -2.70 3.64 -4.03
N THR A 97 -2.19 4.36 -3.01
CA THR A 97 -0.84 4.19 -2.44
C THR A 97 -0.87 4.24 -0.92
N GLY A 98 -0.12 3.38 -0.25
CA GLY A 98 0.06 3.48 1.20
C GLY A 98 -1.07 2.85 2.01
N ILE A 99 -1.73 1.84 1.44
CA ILE A 99 -2.68 1.00 2.16
C ILE A 99 -1.99 0.17 3.27
N HIS A 100 -0.67 -0.04 3.18
CA HIS A 100 0.14 -0.34 4.35
C HIS A 100 1.02 0.87 4.67
N SER A 101 0.89 1.41 5.87
CA SER A 101 1.48 2.71 6.18
C SER A 101 3.00 2.67 6.28
N ARG A 102 3.60 1.50 6.53
CA ARG A 102 5.07 1.32 6.54
C ARG A 102 5.72 1.37 5.15
N GLU A 103 4.93 1.29 4.08
CA GLU A 103 5.41 1.21 2.70
C GLU A 103 5.65 2.60 2.10
N TRP A 104 6.48 3.37 2.79
CA TRP A 104 6.68 4.81 2.63
C TRP A 104 6.93 5.31 1.20
N ILE A 105 7.60 4.49 0.39
CA ILE A 105 7.90 4.79 -1.01
C ILE A 105 6.63 4.91 -1.85
N THR A 106 5.54 4.24 -1.47
CA THR A 106 4.27 4.23 -2.20
C THR A 106 3.60 5.60 -2.13
N GLN A 107 3.48 6.18 -0.94
CA GLN A 107 2.92 7.52 -0.72
C GLN A 107 3.72 8.57 -1.49
N ALA A 108 5.06 8.50 -1.40
CA ALA A 108 5.95 9.42 -2.09
C ALA A 108 5.81 9.30 -3.63
N THR A 109 5.68 8.07 -4.13
CA THR A 109 5.40 7.79 -5.54
C THR A 109 4.03 8.32 -5.98
N GLY A 110 3.00 8.23 -5.13
CA GLY A 110 1.67 8.78 -5.38
C GLY A 110 1.67 10.29 -5.54
N ILE A 111 2.34 11.00 -4.62
CA ILE A 111 2.53 12.46 -4.69
C ILE A 111 3.24 12.87 -5.98
N TRP A 112 4.36 12.20 -6.29
CA TRP A 112 5.11 12.44 -7.52
C TRP A 112 4.25 12.20 -8.77
N THR A 113 3.47 11.11 -8.78
CA THR A 113 2.57 10.73 -9.89
C THR A 113 1.51 11.79 -10.11
N ALA A 114 0.84 12.24 -9.06
CA ALA A 114 -0.18 13.29 -9.15
C ALA A 114 0.40 14.62 -9.67
N ASN A 115 1.59 15.03 -9.21
CA ASN A 115 2.28 16.20 -9.77
C ASN A 115 2.72 15.97 -11.24
N LYS A 116 3.09 14.74 -11.60
CA LYS A 116 3.48 14.40 -12.96
C LYS A 116 2.30 14.48 -13.93
N VAL A 117 1.09 14.12 -13.48
CA VAL A 117 -0.15 14.24 -14.28
C VAL A 117 -0.44 15.70 -14.62
N THR A 118 -0.26 16.66 -13.71
CA THR A 118 -0.57 18.07 -13.97
C THR A 118 0.43 18.74 -14.92
N THR A 119 1.65 18.21 -14.99
CA THR A 119 2.76 18.77 -15.79
C THR A 119 2.95 18.12 -17.16
N CYS A 120 2.12 17.14 -17.54
CA CYS A 120 2.18 16.48 -18.85
C CYS A 120 1.11 17.02 -19.82
N PRO A 121 1.45 17.89 -20.78
CA PRO A 121 0.47 18.57 -21.65
C PRO A 121 -0.10 17.69 -22.78
N SER A 122 0.47 16.50 -23.04
CA SER A 122 0.22 15.71 -24.25
C SER A 122 -0.55 14.41 -24.03
N THR A 123 -1.17 14.23 -22.87
CA THR A 123 -1.94 13.02 -22.59
C THR A 123 -3.41 13.40 -22.52
N PRO A 124 -4.30 12.88 -23.40
CA PRO A 124 -5.73 12.94 -23.17
C PRO A 124 -5.99 12.11 -21.91
N ALA A 125 -5.79 12.71 -20.75
CA ALA A 125 -5.80 12.00 -19.50
C ALA A 125 -7.23 11.48 -19.30
N PRO A 126 -7.46 10.15 -19.28
CA PRO A 126 -8.71 9.66 -18.72
C PRO A 126 -8.83 10.21 -17.30
N PRO A 127 -10.04 10.42 -16.78
CA PRO A 127 -10.18 10.84 -15.40
C PRO A 127 -9.49 9.83 -14.47
N ALA A 128 -8.36 10.23 -13.92
CA ALA A 128 -7.64 9.45 -12.93
C ALA A 128 -8.09 9.91 -11.56
N LEU A 129 -8.40 8.95 -10.70
CA LEU A 129 -8.61 9.18 -9.28
C LEU A 129 -7.40 8.62 -8.57
N VAL A 130 -6.51 9.53 -8.17
CA VAL A 130 -5.32 9.21 -7.41
C VAL A 130 -5.65 9.46 -5.96
N TRP A 131 -5.65 8.39 -5.18
CA TRP A 131 -5.71 8.43 -3.74
C TRP A 131 -4.29 8.40 -3.18
N THR A 132 -3.99 9.36 -2.31
CA THR A 132 -2.77 9.41 -1.51
C THR A 132 -3.17 9.31 -0.04
N PRO A 133 -2.38 8.59 0.77
CA PRO A 133 -2.80 7.64 1.80
C PRO A 133 -3.80 8.13 2.85
N THR A 134 -4.46 7.14 3.44
CA THR A 134 -5.08 7.19 4.76
C THR A 134 -4.41 6.13 5.61
N GLU A 135 -4.25 6.42 6.91
CA GLU A 135 -3.53 5.58 7.87
C GLU A 135 -4.10 4.16 7.97
N THR A 136 -3.45 3.19 7.33
CA THR A 136 -3.67 1.76 7.62
C THR A 136 -2.33 1.10 7.97
N GLY A 137 -2.13 0.81 9.25
CA GLY A 137 -1.15 -0.19 9.76
C GLY A 137 0.34 0.16 9.68
N MET A 138 0.99 0.35 10.82
CA MET A 138 2.36 0.90 10.95
C MET A 138 3.39 -0.12 11.45
N LEU A 139 4.63 0.02 10.94
CA LEU A 139 5.85 -0.52 11.55
C LEU A 139 6.23 0.34 12.77
N ALA A 140 6.12 -0.20 13.98
CA ALA A 140 6.68 0.42 15.17
C ALA A 140 8.21 0.28 15.15
N LEU A 141 8.93 1.35 14.82
CA LEU A 141 10.32 1.56 15.22
C LEU A 141 10.29 2.13 16.64
N GLU A 142 10.67 1.35 17.65
CA GLU A 142 10.99 1.88 18.97
C GLU A 142 12.30 2.67 18.86
N VAL A 143 12.20 3.94 18.51
CA VAL A 143 13.27 4.89 18.84
C VAL A 143 13.09 5.19 20.33
N ARG A 144 13.98 4.63 21.16
CA ARG A 144 14.02 4.93 22.58
C ARG A 144 14.61 6.34 22.74
N ASP A 145 13.76 7.37 22.70
CA ASP A 145 14.22 8.74 22.94
C ASP A 145 14.53 8.94 24.43
N GLY A 146 15.65 9.64 24.66
CA GLY A 146 16.13 10.09 25.96
C GLY A 146 15.25 11.21 26.57
N PRO A 147 15.78 11.99 27.52
CA PRO A 147 14.99 12.74 28.52
C PRO A 147 14.00 13.76 27.91
N PRO A 148 12.97 14.17 28.69
CA PRO A 148 11.61 14.49 28.22
C PRO A 148 11.42 15.77 27.37
N ASP A 149 12.48 16.41 26.90
CA ASP A 149 12.42 17.82 26.50
C ASP A 149 12.84 18.09 25.04
N ALA A 150 13.04 17.05 24.21
CA ALA A 150 13.42 17.20 22.81
C ALA A 150 12.33 16.67 21.85
N HIS A 151 11.60 17.60 21.22
CA HIS A 151 10.86 17.41 19.97
C HIS A 151 9.78 16.31 19.89
N SER A 152 8.86 16.24 20.86
CA SER A 152 7.62 15.46 20.75
C SER A 152 6.53 16.17 19.90
N GLY A 153 6.86 16.59 18.68
CA GLY A 153 6.00 17.51 17.91
C GLY A 153 5.74 17.23 16.44
N GLN A 154 6.56 16.43 15.73
CA GLN A 154 6.36 16.19 14.29
C GLN A 154 5.86 14.77 14.04
N ARG A 155 4.53 14.63 14.10
CA ARG A 155 3.84 13.37 13.81
C ARG A 155 3.88 13.12 12.30
N LEU A 156 4.82 12.30 11.85
CA LEU A 156 4.77 11.67 10.52
C LEU A 156 3.44 10.90 10.38
N CYS A 157 3.06 10.63 9.13
CA CYS A 157 1.75 10.11 8.75
C CYS A 157 1.54 8.64 9.14
N LEU A 158 1.68 8.34 10.43
CA LEU A 158 2.01 7.00 10.94
C LEU A 158 1.60 6.88 12.40
N LYS A 159 0.29 6.86 12.68
CA LYS A 159 -0.18 6.24 13.92
C LYS A 159 -1.50 5.54 13.65
N ALA A 160 -1.46 4.21 13.71
CA ALA A 160 -2.66 3.39 13.65
C ALA A 160 -3.50 3.59 14.91
N SER A 161 -4.79 3.73 14.69
CA SER A 161 -5.81 3.73 15.73
C SER A 161 -6.04 2.31 16.21
N LYS A 162 -5.98 2.11 17.52
CA LYS A 162 -6.39 0.85 18.15
C LYS A 162 -7.89 0.65 17.93
N LEU A 163 -8.30 -0.51 17.42
CA LEU A 163 -9.61 -1.06 17.79
C LEU A 163 -9.57 -1.36 19.29
N PRO A 164 -10.43 -0.77 20.14
CA PRO A 164 -10.65 -1.32 21.46
C PRO A 164 -11.46 -2.60 21.28
N ALA A 165 -10.86 -3.74 21.63
CA ALA A 165 -11.62 -4.93 21.97
C ALA A 165 -12.67 -4.57 23.03
N ARG A 166 -13.93 -4.44 22.61
CA ARG A 166 -15.10 -4.50 23.50
C ARG A 166 -15.97 -5.65 22.99
N ARG A 167 -16.55 -6.53 23.80
CA ARG A 167 -16.46 -6.85 25.22
C ARG A 167 -17.22 -8.17 25.30
N GLU A 168 -16.59 -9.29 25.60
CA GLU A 168 -17.28 -10.40 26.26
C GLU A 168 -16.45 -10.88 27.45
N LYS A 169 -17.07 -10.73 28.61
CA LYS A 169 -16.56 -11.14 29.91
C LYS A 169 -16.49 -12.67 29.95
N LEU A 170 -15.29 -13.24 30.05
CA LEU A 170 -15.08 -14.46 30.82
C LEU A 170 -13.81 -14.32 31.66
N TRP A 171 -13.98 -14.64 32.94
CA TRP A 171 -13.14 -14.32 34.09
C TRP A 171 -12.07 -15.40 34.27
N GLY A 172 -10.80 -15.01 34.42
CA GLY A 172 -9.71 -15.91 34.78
C GLY A 172 -8.41 -15.14 34.98
N ARG A 173 -7.97 -15.01 36.23
CA ARG A 173 -6.96 -14.07 36.72
C ARG A 173 -5.56 -14.33 36.14
N GLY A 174 -4.88 -13.25 35.74
CA GLY A 174 -3.47 -13.23 35.39
C GLY A 174 -3.03 -11.86 34.88
N TRP A 175 -2.86 -10.90 35.80
CA TRP A 175 -2.04 -9.68 35.74
C TRP A 175 -1.70 -9.06 34.36
N GLY A 176 -2.29 -7.89 34.08
CA GLY A 176 -1.66 -6.73 33.43
C GLY A 176 -0.95 -6.93 32.08
N LEU A 177 -1.67 -6.75 30.98
CA LEU A 177 -1.11 -6.44 29.67
C LEU A 177 -1.79 -5.19 29.11
N GLU A 178 -1.59 -4.09 29.83
CA GLU A 178 -1.44 -2.79 29.17
C GLU A 178 -0.20 -2.87 28.27
N THR A 179 -0.25 -2.25 27.10
CA THR A 179 0.86 -2.10 26.13
C THR A 179 1.33 -3.39 25.43
N LEU A 180 0.86 -3.61 24.19
CA LEU A 180 1.71 -4.19 23.15
C LEU A 180 1.50 -3.45 21.81
N PRO A 181 2.60 -3.08 21.10
CA PRO A 181 2.60 -2.46 19.77
C PRO A 181 2.71 -3.53 18.67
N GLY A 182 2.03 -3.33 17.54
CA GLY A 182 2.28 -4.11 16.32
C GLY A 182 1.20 -5.12 15.96
N GLY A 183 -0.01 -4.63 15.70
CA GLY A 183 -0.96 -5.35 14.85
C GLY A 183 -1.06 -4.61 13.53
N SER A 184 -0.38 -5.07 12.49
CA SER A 184 -0.78 -4.79 11.11
C SER A 184 -2.16 -5.41 10.90
N LEU A 185 -3.17 -4.57 10.77
CA LEU A 185 -4.36 -4.99 10.03
C LEU A 185 -3.85 -5.31 8.63
N SER A 186 -3.97 -6.57 8.18
CA SER A 186 -3.75 -6.82 6.77
C SER A 186 -4.75 -5.97 6.01
N ALA A 187 -4.27 -4.90 5.41
CA ALA A 187 -5.03 -4.14 4.43
C ALA A 187 -5.36 -4.99 3.19
N TRP A 188 -4.88 -6.23 3.16
CA TRP A 188 -5.29 -7.29 2.27
C TRP A 188 -6.68 -7.87 2.52
N CYS A 189 -7.44 -7.52 3.57
CA CYS A 189 -8.77 -8.10 3.73
C CYS A 189 -9.91 -7.13 3.39
N LEU A 190 -10.07 -6.83 2.10
CA LEU A 190 -11.31 -6.25 1.58
C LEU A 190 -12.45 -7.28 1.60
N LEU A 191 -12.17 -8.56 1.33
CA LEU A 191 -13.19 -9.59 1.15
C LEU A 191 -12.78 -11.00 1.59
N CYS A 192 -12.30 -11.20 2.82
CA CYS A 192 -11.99 -12.57 3.19
C CYS A 192 -13.25 -13.45 3.06
N HIS A 193 -13.16 -14.47 2.21
CA HIS A 193 -14.11 -15.55 2.25
C HIS A 193 -13.88 -16.20 3.61
N ALA A 194 -14.91 -16.36 4.43
CA ALA A 194 -14.83 -16.80 5.84
C ALA A 194 -14.15 -18.18 6.08
N THR A 195 -13.52 -18.77 5.06
CA THR A 195 -12.94 -20.11 5.01
C THR A 195 -11.55 -20.17 4.30
N GLY A 196 -10.97 -19.05 3.85
CA GLY A 196 -9.77 -19.05 2.99
C GLY A 196 -8.41 -19.08 3.71
N SER A 197 -7.52 -20.02 3.34
CA SER A 197 -6.09 -19.96 3.69
C SER A 197 -5.43 -18.74 3.01
N GLY A 198 -4.64 -17.94 3.74
CA GLY A 198 -3.94 -16.76 3.19
C GLY A 198 -4.06 -15.49 4.05
N SER A 199 -4.83 -15.54 5.14
CA SER A 199 -4.94 -14.51 6.17
C SER A 199 -5.11 -15.15 7.55
N SER A 200 -5.18 -14.36 8.63
CA SER A 200 -5.30 -14.85 10.01
C SER A 200 -6.55 -14.33 10.70
N SER A 201 -7.20 -15.17 11.50
CA SER A 201 -8.30 -14.78 12.39
C SER A 201 -7.82 -14.28 13.76
N ASN A 202 -6.52 -14.37 14.03
CA ASN A 202 -5.93 -13.87 15.27
C ASN A 202 -5.80 -12.33 15.19
N PRO A 203 -6.47 -11.55 16.06
CA PRO A 203 -6.37 -10.08 16.08
C PRO A 203 -4.96 -9.54 16.35
N CYS A 204 -4.06 -10.37 16.90
CA CYS A 204 -2.66 -10.03 17.13
C CYS A 204 -1.76 -10.36 15.94
N SER A 205 -2.29 -10.93 14.85
CA SER A 205 -1.53 -11.23 13.64
C SER A 205 -1.34 -9.97 12.80
N GLU A 206 -0.17 -9.83 12.17
CA GLU A 206 0.09 -8.83 11.13
C GLU A 206 -0.77 -9.02 9.86
N THR A 207 -1.42 -10.19 9.75
CA THR A 207 -2.32 -10.56 8.68
C THR A 207 -3.76 -10.77 9.17
N TYR A 208 -4.16 -10.05 10.23
CA TYR A 208 -5.52 -10.12 10.75
C TYR A 208 -6.53 -9.58 9.74
N HIS A 209 -7.51 -10.42 9.38
CA HIS A 209 -8.50 -10.11 8.35
C HIS A 209 -9.69 -9.26 8.82
N GLY A 210 -9.75 -8.88 10.10
CA GLY A 210 -10.92 -8.17 10.63
C GLY A 210 -12.11 -9.10 10.93
N PRO A 211 -13.15 -8.58 11.59
CA PRO A 211 -14.31 -9.37 12.00
C PRO A 211 -15.26 -9.78 10.84
N TYR A 212 -15.24 -9.04 9.72
CA TYR A 212 -15.99 -9.34 8.49
C TYR A 212 -15.46 -8.49 7.33
N ALA A 213 -15.80 -8.88 6.09
CA ALA A 213 -15.41 -8.14 4.88
C ALA A 213 -15.88 -6.67 4.90
N HIS A 214 -15.00 -5.74 4.53
CA HIS A 214 -15.23 -4.28 4.60
C HIS A 214 -15.51 -3.73 6.01
N SER A 215 -15.02 -4.38 7.08
CA SER A 215 -15.15 -3.89 8.46
C SER A 215 -14.39 -2.59 8.72
N GLU A 216 -13.27 -2.38 8.02
CA GLU A 216 -12.48 -1.15 8.11
C GLU A 216 -13.17 0.01 7.35
N ARG A 217 -13.24 1.20 7.98
CA ARG A 217 -13.95 2.36 7.40
C ARG A 217 -13.27 2.87 6.13
N GLU A 218 -11.95 2.78 6.10
CA GLU A 218 -11.06 3.17 5.02
C GLU A 218 -11.34 2.32 3.78
N VAL A 219 -11.38 1.00 3.96
CA VAL A 219 -11.74 0.04 2.90
C VAL A 219 -13.16 0.27 2.42
N LYS A 220 -14.11 0.42 3.34
CA LYS A 220 -15.52 0.63 3.01
C LYS A 220 -15.72 1.91 2.17
N ALA A 221 -15.01 2.99 2.48
CA ALA A 221 -15.07 4.22 1.71
C ALA A 221 -14.61 4.04 0.26
N ILE A 222 -13.53 3.28 0.03
CA ILE A 222 -13.02 2.97 -1.32
C ILE A 222 -14.04 2.12 -2.10
N VAL A 223 -14.58 1.07 -1.46
CA VAL A 223 -15.57 0.17 -2.05
C VAL A 223 -16.84 0.93 -2.45
N ASP A 224 -17.37 1.75 -1.54
CA ASP A 224 -18.55 2.56 -1.80
C ASP A 224 -18.29 3.59 -2.92
N PHE A 225 -17.09 4.18 -2.95
CA PHE A 225 -16.68 5.12 -3.98
C PHE A 225 -16.61 4.49 -5.38
N ILE A 226 -15.88 3.37 -5.52
CA ILE A 226 -15.72 2.68 -6.81
C ILE A 226 -17.08 2.18 -7.32
N ARG A 227 -17.91 1.59 -6.43
CA ARG A 227 -19.26 1.12 -6.79
C ARG A 227 -20.18 2.26 -7.20
N SER A 228 -20.21 3.37 -6.45
CA SER A 228 -21.06 4.53 -6.78
C SER A 228 -20.63 5.26 -8.05
N HIS A 229 -19.34 5.22 -8.39
CA HIS A 229 -18.85 5.72 -9.67
C HIS A 229 -19.40 4.90 -10.85
N GLY A 230 -19.37 3.56 -10.74
CA GLY A 230 -19.98 2.63 -11.70
C GLY A 230 -19.33 2.58 -13.09
N ASN A 231 -18.18 3.24 -13.28
CA ASN A 231 -17.47 3.29 -14.56
C ASN A 231 -15.94 3.31 -14.39
N VAL A 232 -15.45 2.65 -13.34
CA VAL A 232 -14.00 2.43 -13.14
C VAL A 232 -13.57 1.27 -14.04
N LYS A 233 -12.55 1.50 -14.88
CA LYS A 233 -12.03 0.52 -15.85
C LYS A 233 -10.74 -0.15 -15.41
N SER A 234 -10.01 0.48 -14.49
CA SER A 234 -8.80 -0.08 -13.90
C SER A 234 -8.67 0.30 -12.42
N VAL A 235 -8.17 -0.64 -11.63
CA VAL A 235 -7.76 -0.46 -10.22
C VAL A 235 -6.27 -0.80 -10.13
N ILE A 236 -5.48 0.13 -9.62
CA ILE A 236 -4.05 -0.06 -9.39
C ILE A 236 -3.76 0.23 -7.92
N SER A 237 -3.41 -0.80 -7.15
CA SER A 237 -3.02 -0.66 -5.73
C SER A 237 -1.51 -0.77 -5.62
N ILE A 238 -0.84 0.21 -5.02
CA ILE A 238 0.62 0.31 -5.00
C ILE A 238 1.16 0.05 -3.60
N HIS A 239 2.03 -0.95 -3.53
CA HIS A 239 2.70 -1.48 -2.36
C HIS A 239 4.24 -1.41 -2.49
N SER A 240 4.94 -1.76 -1.43
CA SER A 240 6.36 -2.09 -1.46
C SER A 240 6.64 -3.13 -0.38
N TYR A 241 7.68 -3.95 -0.45
CA TYR A 241 8.73 -4.02 -1.45
C TYR A 241 8.73 -5.42 -2.05
N SER A 242 9.31 -5.58 -3.24
CA SER A 242 9.74 -6.86 -3.84
C SER A 242 10.04 -6.75 -5.34
N GLN A 243 9.73 -5.60 -5.96
CA GLN A 243 9.80 -5.41 -7.42
C GLN A 243 8.92 -6.42 -8.17
N MET A 244 7.61 -6.37 -7.93
CA MET A 244 6.63 -7.24 -8.58
C MET A 244 5.50 -6.42 -9.22
N LEU A 245 4.99 -6.87 -10.36
CA LEU A 245 3.74 -6.40 -10.95
C LEU A 245 2.77 -7.58 -11.05
N MET A 246 1.78 -7.60 -10.17
CA MET A 246 0.87 -8.73 -10.06
C MET A 246 -0.54 -8.36 -10.50
N PHE A 247 -1.30 -9.37 -10.92
CA PHE A 247 -2.72 -9.29 -11.23
C PHE A 247 -3.46 -10.42 -10.48
N PRO A 248 -4.80 -10.43 -10.46
CA PRO A 248 -5.55 -11.50 -9.82
C PRO A 248 -5.15 -12.90 -10.35
N TYR A 249 -5.40 -13.98 -9.63
CA TYR A 249 -5.96 -14.00 -8.28
C TYR A 249 -4.89 -14.22 -7.20
N GLY A 250 -5.15 -13.70 -5.99
CA GLY A 250 -4.40 -14.07 -4.78
C GLY A 250 -4.98 -15.29 -4.08
N TYR A 251 -6.30 -15.42 -4.07
CA TYR A 251 -6.99 -16.46 -3.29
C TYR A 251 -7.22 -17.78 -4.05
N LYS A 252 -7.04 -17.79 -5.38
CA LYS A 252 -7.24 -18.96 -6.26
C LYS A 252 -6.26 -18.97 -7.44
N THR A 253 -6.09 -20.12 -8.09
CA THR A 253 -5.13 -20.35 -9.18
C THR A 253 -5.69 -20.12 -10.59
N ALA A 254 -6.89 -19.53 -10.71
CA ALA A 254 -7.41 -19.13 -12.01
C ALA A 254 -6.54 -17.99 -12.59
N ILE A 255 -6.19 -18.06 -13.87
CA ILE A 255 -5.31 -17.07 -14.51
C ILE A 255 -6.14 -16.10 -15.38
N PRO A 256 -6.27 -14.82 -14.99
CA PRO A 256 -6.82 -13.77 -15.84
C PRO A 256 -5.95 -13.50 -17.08
N SER A 257 -6.55 -12.90 -18.11
CA SER A 257 -5.90 -12.59 -19.40
C SER A 257 -4.91 -11.39 -19.36
N CYS A 258 -4.46 -10.95 -18.18
CA CYS A 258 -3.66 -9.72 -18.02
C CYS A 258 -2.14 -9.89 -18.21
N ASN A 259 -1.67 -11.11 -18.49
CA ASN A 259 -0.25 -11.45 -18.53
C ASN A 259 0.58 -10.63 -19.55
N GLU A 260 0.10 -10.48 -20.77
CA GLU A 260 0.84 -9.73 -21.81
C GLU A 260 0.95 -8.24 -21.49
N LEU A 261 -0.09 -7.67 -20.85
CA LEU A 261 -0.06 -6.27 -20.41
C LEU A 261 0.94 -6.08 -19.26
N ALA A 262 0.96 -7.01 -18.30
CA ALA A 262 1.95 -6.98 -17.22
C ALA A 262 3.39 -7.11 -17.76
N LYS A 263 3.61 -8.04 -18.69
CA LYS A 263 4.91 -8.22 -19.38
C LYS A 263 5.38 -6.94 -20.07
N LYS A 264 4.50 -6.27 -20.81
CA LYS A 264 4.83 -4.99 -21.45
C LYS A 264 5.15 -3.91 -20.42
N ALA A 265 4.35 -3.81 -19.36
CA ALA A 265 4.54 -2.82 -18.31
C ALA A 265 5.88 -2.98 -17.58
N VAL A 266 6.29 -4.21 -17.23
CA VAL A 266 7.61 -4.43 -16.61
C VAL A 266 8.77 -4.15 -17.57
N SER A 267 8.58 -4.40 -18.88
CA SER A 267 9.58 -4.08 -19.90
C SER A 267 9.79 -2.58 -20.03
N ASP A 268 8.70 -1.80 -20.04
CA ASP A 268 8.75 -0.35 -20.14
C ASP A 268 9.32 0.29 -18.86
N LEU A 269 9.07 -0.31 -17.68
CA LEU A 269 9.71 0.07 -16.41
C LEU A 269 11.22 -0.18 -16.48
N ALA A 270 11.62 -1.39 -16.87
CA ALA A 270 13.02 -1.78 -16.93
C ALA A 270 13.82 -0.93 -17.94
N ALA A 271 13.18 -0.38 -18.97
CA ALA A 271 13.83 0.50 -19.94
C ALA A 271 14.36 1.82 -19.35
N VAL A 272 13.87 2.24 -18.17
CA VAL A 272 14.30 3.51 -17.54
C VAL A 272 15.63 3.37 -16.81
N TYR A 273 15.74 2.40 -15.90
CA TYR A 273 16.94 2.22 -15.05
C TYR A 273 17.47 0.78 -15.00
N GLY A 274 16.92 -0.14 -15.79
CA GLY A 274 17.30 -1.56 -15.77
C GLY A 274 16.72 -2.36 -14.61
N THR A 275 15.79 -1.78 -13.83
CA THR A 275 15.20 -2.43 -12.66
C THR A 275 14.31 -3.58 -13.08
N LYS A 276 14.58 -4.77 -12.53
CA LYS A 276 13.90 -6.00 -12.94
C LYS A 276 12.71 -6.27 -12.04
N TYR A 277 11.52 -6.31 -12.62
CA TYR A 277 10.30 -6.72 -11.95
C TYR A 277 9.89 -8.12 -12.39
N THR A 278 9.43 -8.95 -11.45
CA THR A 278 8.67 -10.16 -11.79
C THR A 278 7.21 -9.80 -12.01
N TYR A 279 6.46 -10.66 -12.69
CA TYR A 279 5.04 -10.46 -12.92
C TYR A 279 4.28 -11.78 -13.03
N GLY A 280 2.98 -11.75 -12.73
CA GLY A 280 2.12 -12.92 -12.77
C GLY A 280 0.86 -12.75 -11.91
N SER A 281 0.12 -13.84 -11.70
CA SER A 281 -0.96 -13.87 -10.70
C SER A 281 -0.35 -13.67 -9.30
N ILE A 282 -1.08 -13.07 -8.35
CA ILE A 282 -0.61 -12.94 -6.96
C ILE A 282 -0.21 -14.31 -6.40
N VAL A 283 -1.08 -15.31 -6.52
CA VAL A 283 -0.87 -16.64 -5.91
C VAL A 283 0.40 -17.33 -6.42
N ASP A 284 0.75 -17.17 -7.70
CA ASP A 284 1.93 -17.82 -8.30
C ASP A 284 3.21 -16.99 -8.14
N THR A 285 3.08 -15.66 -8.02
CA THR A 285 4.24 -14.74 -8.00
C THR A 285 4.79 -14.53 -6.58
N ILE A 286 3.91 -14.44 -5.58
CA ILE A 286 4.31 -14.16 -4.19
C ILE A 286 3.88 -15.28 -3.24
N TYR A 287 2.57 -15.44 -3.02
CA TYR A 287 1.96 -16.47 -2.20
C TYR A 287 0.43 -16.33 -2.25
N LYS A 288 -0.27 -17.35 -1.76
CA LYS A 288 -1.72 -17.31 -1.59
C LYS A 288 -2.14 -16.24 -0.57
N ALA A 289 -2.90 -15.25 -1.01
CA ALA A 289 -3.41 -14.16 -0.17
C ALA A 289 -4.91 -14.01 -0.42
N ASP A 290 -5.71 -14.02 0.65
CA ASP A 290 -7.16 -13.85 0.55
C ASP A 290 -7.59 -12.40 0.83
N GLY A 291 -8.66 -11.97 0.16
CA GLY A 291 -9.31 -10.67 0.39
C GLY A 291 -8.72 -9.47 -0.34
N THR A 292 -7.78 -9.65 -1.27
CA THR A 292 -6.98 -8.54 -1.83
C THR A 292 -7.79 -7.50 -2.60
N THR A 293 -7.31 -6.25 -2.68
CA THR A 293 -8.00 -5.12 -3.36
C THR A 293 -8.32 -5.45 -4.82
N ILE A 294 -7.35 -6.04 -5.51
CA ILE A 294 -7.44 -6.27 -6.94
C ILE A 294 -8.27 -7.53 -7.27
N ASP A 295 -8.33 -8.49 -6.34
CA ASP A 295 -9.26 -9.62 -6.44
C ASP A 295 -10.71 -9.13 -6.30
N TRP A 296 -11.00 -8.28 -5.30
CA TRP A 296 -12.31 -7.62 -5.15
C TRP A 296 -12.69 -6.86 -6.41
N ALA A 297 -11.79 -6.00 -6.92
CA ALA A 297 -12.07 -5.17 -8.07
C ALA A 297 -12.37 -6.01 -9.33
N TYR A 298 -11.59 -7.06 -9.55
CA TYR A 298 -11.76 -7.97 -10.68
C TYR A 298 -13.05 -8.78 -10.60
N ASP A 299 -13.38 -9.34 -9.43
CA ASP A 299 -14.64 -10.06 -9.22
C ASP A 299 -15.87 -9.12 -9.30
N ASN A 300 -15.69 -7.80 -9.12
CA ASN A 300 -16.72 -6.79 -9.32
C ASN A 300 -16.66 -6.14 -10.73
N GLY A 301 -16.01 -6.79 -11.70
CA GLY A 301 -16.06 -6.43 -13.12
C GLY A 301 -15.00 -5.44 -13.60
N VAL A 302 -14.04 -5.04 -12.75
CA VAL A 302 -12.90 -4.22 -13.18
C VAL A 302 -11.80 -5.11 -13.74
N LYS A 303 -11.87 -5.38 -15.04
CA LYS A 303 -10.97 -6.30 -15.76
C LYS A 303 -9.48 -6.02 -15.53
N TYR A 304 -9.09 -4.75 -15.46
CA TYR A 304 -7.69 -4.34 -15.39
C TYR A 304 -7.32 -3.95 -13.95
N SER A 305 -7.18 -4.97 -13.12
CA SER A 305 -6.83 -4.81 -11.71
C SER A 305 -5.39 -5.28 -11.51
N PHE A 306 -4.52 -4.41 -10.99
CA PHE A 306 -3.08 -4.66 -10.83
C PHE A 306 -2.58 -4.20 -9.47
N THR A 307 -1.61 -4.91 -8.92
CA THR A 307 -0.88 -4.47 -7.74
C THR A 307 0.61 -4.38 -8.03
N PHE A 308 1.25 -3.33 -7.54
CA PHE A 308 2.70 -3.15 -7.63
C PHE A 308 3.34 -3.41 -6.28
N GLU A 309 4.41 -4.18 -6.22
CA GLU A 309 5.38 -4.15 -5.13
C GLU A 309 6.60 -3.37 -5.63
N LEU A 310 6.80 -2.15 -5.14
CA LEU A 310 7.88 -1.27 -5.59
C LEU A 310 9.26 -1.74 -5.11
N ARG A 311 10.28 -0.90 -5.31
CA ARG A 311 11.64 -1.14 -4.81
C ARG A 311 11.66 -1.28 -3.27
N ASP A 312 12.63 -2.00 -2.71
CA ASP A 312 13.66 -2.81 -3.37
C ASP A 312 13.37 -4.31 -3.27
N THR A 313 14.40 -5.16 -3.23
CA THR A 313 14.27 -6.61 -3.06
C THR A 313 14.78 -7.08 -1.69
N GLY A 314 14.71 -6.22 -0.66
CA GLY A 314 15.01 -6.56 0.74
C GLY A 314 16.30 -5.96 1.30
N ARG A 315 17.15 -5.33 0.49
CA ARG A 315 18.38 -4.67 1.00
C ARG A 315 18.02 -3.58 2.01
N TYR A 316 17.05 -2.74 1.68
CA TYR A 316 16.47 -1.70 2.52
C TYR A 316 15.05 -2.06 2.96
N GLY A 317 14.32 -2.81 2.14
CA GLY A 317 12.91 -3.12 2.36
C GLY A 317 12.09 -1.83 2.48
N PHE A 318 11.31 -1.72 3.55
CA PHE A 318 10.49 -0.53 3.84
C PHE A 318 11.30 0.73 4.16
N LEU A 319 12.59 0.61 4.50
CA LEU A 319 13.48 1.72 4.85
C LEU A 319 14.30 2.21 3.64
N LEU A 320 13.65 2.26 2.47
CA LEU A 320 14.27 2.68 1.22
C LEU A 320 14.75 4.14 1.34
N PRO A 321 16.01 4.47 0.98
CA PRO A 321 16.54 5.83 1.13
C PRO A 321 15.75 6.86 0.33
N SER A 322 15.63 8.08 0.85
CA SER A 322 14.89 9.17 0.18
C SER A 322 15.44 9.51 -1.22
N THR A 323 16.73 9.26 -1.46
CA THR A 323 17.37 9.39 -2.79
C THR A 323 16.83 8.43 -3.85
N GLN A 324 16.12 7.38 -3.44
CA GLN A 324 15.47 6.41 -4.32
C GLN A 324 14.00 6.75 -4.62
N ILE A 325 13.43 7.80 -4.01
CA ILE A 325 12.04 8.21 -4.24
C ILE A 325 11.81 8.57 -5.72
N ILE A 326 12.58 9.52 -6.24
CA ILE A 326 12.44 9.98 -7.63
C ILE A 326 12.78 8.87 -8.63
N PRO A 327 13.88 8.10 -8.48
CA PRO A 327 14.14 6.96 -9.35
C PRO A 327 12.99 5.94 -9.38
N THR A 328 12.43 5.57 -8.22
CA THR A 328 11.30 4.62 -8.15
C THR A 328 10.07 5.17 -8.85
N ALA A 329 9.67 6.42 -8.56
CA ALA A 329 8.49 7.00 -9.19
C ALA A 329 8.65 7.17 -10.72
N THR A 330 9.86 7.52 -11.17
CA THR A 330 10.17 7.75 -12.58
C THR A 330 10.09 6.47 -13.41
N GLU A 331 10.57 5.33 -12.89
CA GLU A 331 10.47 4.05 -13.61
C GLU A 331 9.08 3.43 -13.53
N THR A 332 8.34 3.64 -12.43
CA THR A 332 6.96 3.18 -12.29
C THR A 332 6.02 3.92 -13.25
N TRP A 333 6.30 5.20 -13.55
CA TRP A 333 5.48 6.04 -14.42
C TRP A 333 5.16 5.44 -15.79
N PRO A 334 6.12 4.97 -16.63
CA PRO A 334 5.79 4.36 -17.92
C PRO A 334 4.96 3.08 -17.79
N ALA A 335 5.17 2.29 -16.73
CA ALA A 335 4.36 1.09 -16.47
C ALA A 335 2.89 1.45 -16.17
N VAL A 336 2.67 2.43 -15.29
CA VAL A 336 1.34 2.91 -14.93
C VAL A 336 0.72 3.69 -16.11
N PHE A 337 1.39 4.70 -16.63
CA PHE A 337 0.79 5.66 -17.54
C PHE A 337 0.69 5.18 -18.99
N ARG A 338 1.77 4.66 -19.58
CA ARG A 338 1.75 4.28 -21.01
C ARG A 338 0.95 3.00 -21.28
N ASN A 339 0.94 2.07 -20.34
CA ASN A 339 0.30 0.77 -20.52
C ASN A 339 -1.05 0.67 -19.84
N LEU A 340 -1.18 1.20 -18.61
CA LEU A 340 -2.39 1.05 -17.82
C LEU A 340 -3.28 2.30 -17.82
N LEU A 341 -2.80 3.48 -18.25
CA LEU A 341 -3.64 4.68 -18.39
C LEU A 341 -4.00 4.99 -19.86
N VAL A 342 -3.07 4.83 -20.81
CA VAL A 342 -3.28 5.19 -22.24
C VAL A 342 -3.97 4.11 -23.07
N TYR A 343 -3.81 2.82 -22.76
CA TYR A 343 -4.43 1.72 -23.53
C TYR A 343 -5.97 1.82 -23.58
N PHE A 344 -6.56 2.57 -22.64
CA PHE A 344 -8.00 2.79 -22.51
C PHE A 344 -8.57 3.89 -23.43
N CYS A 345 -7.74 4.72 -24.05
CA CYS A 345 -8.21 5.76 -24.98
C CYS A 345 -8.43 5.22 -26.41
N HIS A 346 -8.05 3.98 -26.72
CA HIS A 346 -8.16 3.41 -28.07
C HIS A 346 -9.11 2.22 -28.17
N LEU A 347 -9.75 1.83 -27.07
CA LEU A 347 -10.72 0.73 -27.00
C LEU A 347 -12.16 1.20 -26.69
N GLY A 348 -12.41 2.50 -26.78
CA GLY A 348 -13.71 3.14 -26.55
C GLY A 348 -14.29 3.73 -27.81
#